data_AF-A0A7W2JG40-F1
#
_entry.id   AF-A0A7W2JG40-F1
#
_cell.length_a   1.000
_cell.length_b   1.000
_cell.length_c   1.000
_cell.angle_alpha   90.00
_cell.angle_beta   90.00
_cell.angle_gamma   90.00
#
_symmetry.space_group_name_H-M   'P 1'
#
loop_
_entity.id
_entity.type
_entity.pdbx_description
1 polymer ?
#
loop_
_entity_poly.entity_id
_entity_poly.type
_entity_poly.pdbx_seq_one_letter_code
_entity_poly.pdbx_strand_id
1 'polypeptide(L)'
;MQQQLNPELQQAVTDFREFAREHWVKLSKNPLEIALLEFDGKRFEVELVQRAFEAFQHQAHTPASQLFASIREDSKYHHQIDWCIHNGHGHPFPVAFRAALDGYVLAGGAGGAYRMADVDLHVLHEGELYRVAQGGKGK
;
A
#
# COMPACT_ATOMS: atom_id res chain seq x y z
N MET A 1 23.03 -23.75 -22.51
CA MET A 1 21.86 -22.96 -22.94
C MET A 1 21.47 -22.07 -21.77
N GLN A 2 21.82 -20.78 -21.80
CA GLN A 2 21.30 -19.83 -20.81
C GLN A 2 19.81 -19.65 -21.11
N GLN A 3 18.94 -20.11 -20.21
CA GLN A 3 17.51 -19.82 -20.31
C GLN A 3 17.36 -18.31 -20.22
N GLN A 4 17.02 -17.67 -21.33
CA GLN A 4 16.67 -16.26 -21.37
C GLN A 4 15.44 -16.11 -20.46
N LEU A 5 15.64 -15.44 -19.32
CA LEU A 5 14.57 -15.12 -18.39
C LEU A 5 13.44 -14.39 -19.11
N ASN A 6 12.19 -14.73 -18.77
CA ASN A 6 11.01 -13.97 -19.22
C ASN A 6 11.24 -12.47 -18.93
N PRO A 7 11.09 -11.57 -19.92
CA PRO A 7 11.25 -10.13 -19.72
C PRO A 7 10.46 -9.57 -18.53
N GLU A 8 9.26 -10.07 -18.28
CA GLU A 8 8.44 -9.66 -17.13
C GLU A 8 9.07 -10.05 -15.79
N LEU A 9 9.65 -11.24 -15.72
CA LEU A 9 10.37 -11.73 -14.54
C LEU A 9 11.68 -10.96 -14.34
N GLN A 10 12.37 -10.59 -15.43
CA GLN A 10 13.56 -9.74 -15.35
C GLN A 10 13.22 -8.36 -14.78
N GLN A 11 12.11 -7.76 -15.22
CA GLN A 11 11.65 -6.47 -14.72
C GLN A 11 11.26 -6.58 -13.24
N ALA A 12 10.45 -7.57 -12.85
CA ALA A 12 10.04 -7.76 -11.46
C ALA A 12 11.23 -7.96 -10.50
N VAL A 13 12.25 -8.72 -10.92
CA VAL A 13 13.49 -8.90 -10.15
C VAL A 13 14.26 -7.59 -10.02
N THR A 14 14.27 -6.76 -11.07
CA THR A 14 14.92 -5.45 -11.07
C THR A 14 14.22 -4.50 -10.09
N ASP A 15 12.90 -4.39 -10.18
CA ASP A 15 12.09 -3.53 -9.32
C ASP A 15 12.22 -3.92 -7.85
N PHE A 16 12.19 -5.23 -7.56
CA PHE A 16 12.36 -5.74 -6.21
C PHE A 16 13.75 -5.41 -5.64
N ARG A 17 14.80 -5.48 -6.46
CA ARG A 17 16.16 -5.12 -6.04
C ARG A 17 16.27 -3.64 -5.70
N GLU A 18 15.64 -2.77 -6.48
CA GLU A 18 15.59 -1.34 -6.18
C GLU A 18 14.82 -1.06 -4.89
N PHE A 19 13.62 -1.64 -4.75
CA PHE A 19 12.82 -1.56 -3.53
C PHE A 19 13.61 -2.00 -2.28
N ALA A 20 14.23 -3.18 -2.34
CA ALA A 20 15.01 -3.73 -1.24
C ALA A 20 16.21 -2.83 -0.89
N ARG A 21 16.90 -2.26 -1.90
CA ARG A 21 17.99 -1.31 -1.66
C ARG A 21 17.52 -0.05 -0.93
N GLU A 22 16.37 0.51 -1.32
CA GLU A 22 15.85 1.74 -0.74
C GLU A 22 15.28 1.56 0.67
N HIS A 23 14.65 0.42 0.93
CA HIS A 23 13.84 0.18 2.13
C HIS A 23 14.55 -0.69 3.17
N TRP A 24 15.44 -1.61 2.76
CA TRP A 24 16.13 -2.53 3.69
C TRP A 24 17.62 -2.23 3.80
N VAL A 25 18.28 -1.82 2.71
CA VAL A 25 19.75 -1.61 2.66
C VAL A 25 20.17 -0.24 3.21
N LYS A 26 19.24 0.60 3.69
CA LYS A 26 19.60 1.81 4.46
C LYS A 26 20.36 1.51 5.77
N LEU A 27 20.49 0.24 6.17
CA LEU A 27 21.25 -0.18 7.34
C LEU A 27 22.63 -0.80 7.09
N SER A 28 23.12 -0.97 5.84
CA SER A 28 24.47 -1.53 5.69
C SER A 28 25.34 -0.93 4.59
N LYS A 29 26.61 -0.77 4.95
CA LYS A 29 27.75 -0.60 4.06
C LYS A 29 28.43 -1.96 3.80
N ASN A 30 27.69 -3.08 3.84
CA ASN A 30 28.27 -4.43 3.85
C ASN A 30 28.00 -5.19 2.54
N PRO A 31 29.03 -5.52 1.74
CA PRO A 31 28.87 -6.21 0.45
C PRO A 31 28.25 -7.61 0.57
N LEU A 32 28.29 -8.26 1.74
CA LEU A 32 27.62 -9.54 1.98
C LEU A 32 26.09 -9.44 1.85
N GLU A 33 25.51 -8.25 2.03
CA GLU A 33 24.05 -8.07 1.90
C GLU A 33 23.59 -7.93 0.44
N ILE A 34 24.50 -7.56 -0.48
CA ILE A 34 24.21 -7.55 -1.92
C ILE A 34 24.12 -8.99 -2.46
N ALA A 35 24.95 -9.90 -1.92
CA ALA A 35 24.92 -11.32 -2.29
C ALA A 35 23.57 -11.98 -1.93
N LEU A 36 22.85 -11.46 -0.92
CA LEU A 36 21.51 -11.95 -0.56
C LEU A 36 20.47 -11.73 -1.68
N LEU A 37 20.72 -10.78 -2.58
CA LEU A 37 19.86 -10.45 -3.72
C LEU A 37 20.29 -11.14 -5.03
N GLU A 38 21.16 -12.15 -4.94
CA GLU A 38 21.53 -12.99 -6.09
C GLU A 38 20.34 -13.87 -6.51
N PHE A 39 20.07 -13.84 -7.82
CA PHE A 39 18.94 -14.53 -8.43
C PHE A 39 19.50 -15.49 -9.48
N ASP A 40 19.25 -16.79 -9.31
CA ASP A 40 19.84 -17.87 -10.12
C ASP A 40 19.16 -18.05 -11.49
N GLY A 41 18.17 -17.20 -11.79
CA GLY A 41 17.32 -17.29 -12.98
C GLY A 41 16.00 -18.05 -12.76
N LYS A 42 15.76 -18.56 -11.55
CA LYS A 42 14.50 -19.16 -11.13
C LYS A 42 14.02 -18.65 -9.77
N ARG A 43 14.94 -18.42 -8.83
CA ARG A 43 14.68 -17.97 -7.46
C ARG A 43 15.87 -17.20 -6.88
N PHE A 44 15.62 -16.49 -5.78
CA PHE A 44 16.70 -15.98 -4.94
C PHE A 44 17.31 -17.12 -4.13
N GLU A 45 18.63 -17.11 -3.95
CA GLU A 45 19.32 -18.17 -3.19
C GLU A 45 18.90 -18.19 -1.71
N VAL A 46 18.62 -17.02 -1.15
CA VAL A 46 18.22 -16.85 0.24
C VAL A 46 16.70 -17.00 0.36
N GLU A 47 16.25 -17.99 1.14
CA GLU A 47 14.82 -18.31 1.30
C GLU A 47 13.99 -17.11 1.79
N LEU A 48 14.51 -16.33 2.75
CA LEU A 48 13.83 -15.14 3.24
C LEU A 48 13.62 -14.10 2.13
N VAL A 49 14.63 -13.91 1.27
CA VAL A 49 14.56 -12.97 0.14
C VAL A 49 13.58 -13.49 -0.90
N GLN A 50 13.57 -14.79 -1.18
CA GLN A 50 12.59 -15.41 -2.07
C GLN A 50 11.15 -15.19 -1.57
N ARG A 51 10.87 -15.43 -0.28
CA ARG A 51 9.55 -15.19 0.32
C ARG A 51 9.15 -13.72 0.24
N ALA A 52 10.11 -12.82 0.44
CA ALA A 52 9.84 -11.40 0.38
C ALA A 52 9.65 -10.90 -1.07
N PHE A 53 10.32 -11.52 -2.04
CA PHE A 53 10.06 -11.32 -3.47
C PHE A 53 8.66 -11.80 -3.87
N GLU A 54 8.24 -12.99 -3.42
CA GLU A 54 6.88 -13.49 -3.63
C GLU A 54 5.84 -12.52 -3.03
N ALA A 55 6.07 -12.04 -1.81
CA ALA A 55 5.23 -11.03 -1.18
C ALA A 55 5.20 -9.71 -1.98
N PHE A 56 6.35 -9.27 -2.48
CA PHE A 56 6.47 -8.08 -3.34
C PHE A 56 5.68 -8.25 -4.65
N GLN A 57 5.77 -9.40 -5.31
CA GLN A 57 5.00 -9.70 -6.52
C GLN A 57 3.49 -9.70 -6.21
N HIS A 58 3.08 -10.32 -5.11
CA HIS A 58 1.69 -10.25 -4.65
C HIS A 58 1.25 -8.82 -4.34
N GLN A 59 2.15 -7.98 -3.82
CA GLN A 59 1.86 -6.59 -3.49
C GLN A 59 1.77 -5.70 -4.75
N ALA A 60 2.63 -5.92 -5.75
CA ALA A 60 2.55 -5.25 -7.05
C ALA A 60 1.27 -5.60 -7.82
N HIS A 61 0.67 -6.76 -7.53
CA HIS A 61 -0.65 -7.17 -8.01
C HIS A 61 -1.80 -6.80 -7.06
N THR A 62 -1.55 -6.04 -5.98
CA THR A 62 -2.65 -5.51 -5.17
C THR A 62 -3.37 -4.49 -6.04
N PRO A 63 -4.65 -4.70 -6.38
CA PRO A 63 -5.40 -3.70 -7.13
C PRO A 63 -5.32 -2.36 -6.39
N ALA A 64 -5.26 -1.26 -7.16
CA ALA A 64 -5.36 0.09 -6.62
C ALA A 64 -6.46 0.12 -5.55
N SER A 65 -6.18 0.76 -4.40
CA SER A 65 -7.09 0.76 -3.24
C SER A 65 -8.52 0.95 -3.70
N GLN A 66 -9.34 -0.10 -3.54
CA GLN A 66 -10.73 -0.06 -4.00
C GLN A 66 -11.61 0.73 -3.05
N LEU A 67 -11.12 1.08 -1.86
CA LEU A 67 -11.84 1.81 -0.84
C LEU A 67 -11.24 3.20 -0.65
N PHE A 68 -12.12 4.19 -0.66
CA PHE A 68 -11.79 5.59 -0.43
C PHE A 68 -12.66 6.13 0.71
N ALA A 69 -12.12 7.06 1.48
CA ALA A 69 -12.84 7.73 2.55
C ALA A 69 -12.97 9.22 2.28
N SER A 70 -14.16 9.76 2.59
CA SER A 70 -14.41 11.20 2.67
C SER A 70 -14.75 11.55 4.10
N ILE A 71 -14.02 12.49 4.70
CA ILE A 71 -14.30 12.95 6.07
C ILE A 71 -15.58 13.78 6.03
N ARG A 72 -16.54 13.43 6.87
CA ARG A 72 -17.82 14.13 6.90
C ARG A 72 -17.68 15.57 7.35
N GLU A 73 -18.58 16.44 6.86
CA GLU A 73 -18.64 17.86 7.23
C GLU A 73 -18.86 18.09 8.73
N ASP A 74 -19.63 17.22 9.39
CA ASP A 74 -19.93 17.30 10.82
C ASP A 74 -18.91 16.57 11.71
N SER A 75 -17.86 15.98 11.11
CA SER A 75 -16.76 15.40 11.88
C SER A 75 -15.84 16.50 12.41
N LYS A 76 -15.36 16.34 13.64
CA LYS A 76 -14.32 17.23 14.21
C LYS A 76 -13.02 17.21 13.41
N TYR A 77 -12.83 16.20 12.57
CA TYR A 77 -11.65 16.02 11.72
C TYR A 77 -11.84 16.59 10.30
N HIS A 78 -12.98 17.23 9.98
CA HIS A 78 -13.27 17.71 8.62
C HIS A 78 -12.18 18.63 8.06
N HIS A 79 -11.57 19.47 8.90
CA HIS A 79 -10.45 20.33 8.55
C HIS A 79 -9.21 19.59 8.01
N GLN A 80 -9.11 18.27 8.21
CA GLN A 80 -8.00 17.46 7.69
C GLN A 80 -8.11 17.17 6.18
N ILE A 81 -9.25 17.48 5.53
CA ILE A 81 -9.40 17.34 4.07
C ILE A 81 -8.39 18.22 3.34
N ASP A 82 -8.27 19.48 3.74
CA ASP A 82 -7.30 20.40 3.16
C ASP A 82 -5.88 19.84 3.27
N TRP A 83 -5.58 19.21 4.41
CA TRP A 83 -4.28 18.58 4.63
C TRP A 83 -4.09 17.34 3.75
N CYS A 84 -5.14 16.54 3.52
CA CYS A 84 -5.09 15.40 2.60
C CYS A 84 -4.81 15.86 1.16
N ILE A 85 -5.47 16.93 0.70
CA ILE A 85 -5.27 17.49 -0.64
C ILE A 85 -3.85 18.03 -0.80
N HIS A 86 -3.37 18.84 0.14
CA HIS A 86 -2.04 19.46 0.05
C HIS A 86 -0.88 18.46 0.09
N ASN A 87 -1.03 17.33 0.78
CA ASN A 87 0.03 16.29 0.85
C ASN A 87 -0.11 15.20 -0.21
N GLY A 88 -0.98 15.38 -1.21
CA GLY A 88 -1.11 14.43 -2.31
C GLY A 88 -1.87 13.14 -1.95
N HIS A 89 -2.57 13.09 -0.81
CA HIS A 89 -3.50 12.00 -0.51
C HIS A 89 -4.81 12.12 -1.30
N GLY A 90 -5.14 13.34 -1.75
CA GLY A 90 -6.36 13.63 -2.50
C GLY A 90 -7.62 13.66 -1.61
N HIS A 91 -8.77 13.83 -2.26
CA HIS A 91 -10.06 13.73 -1.61
C HIS A 91 -11.14 13.26 -2.62
N PRO A 92 -11.88 12.17 -2.34
CA PRO A 92 -11.68 11.25 -1.21
C PRO A 92 -10.32 10.53 -1.29
N PHE A 93 -9.78 10.14 -0.14
CA PHE A 93 -8.43 9.55 -0.05
C PHE A 93 -8.49 8.03 0.10
N PRO A 94 -7.48 7.29 -0.40
CA PRO A 94 -7.46 5.83 -0.31
C PRO A 94 -7.35 5.36 1.15
N VAL A 95 -8.09 4.30 1.48
CA VAL A 95 -8.07 3.67 2.80
C VAL A 95 -8.09 2.14 2.70
N ALA A 96 -7.65 1.48 3.78
CA ALA A 96 -7.79 0.04 3.97
C ALA A 96 -8.32 -0.27 5.37
N PHE A 97 -9.01 -1.39 5.55
CA PHE A 97 -9.37 -1.85 6.89
C PHE A 97 -8.12 -2.28 7.66
N ARG A 98 -8.05 -1.91 8.93
CA ARG A 98 -7.03 -2.38 9.87
C ARG A 98 -7.67 -3.04 11.09
N ALA A 99 -7.00 -4.04 11.64
CA ALA A 99 -7.38 -4.59 12.93
C ALA A 99 -7.13 -3.55 14.02
N ALA A 100 -8.18 -3.15 14.74
CA ALA A 100 -8.10 -2.09 15.74
C ALA A 100 -9.07 -2.35 16.90
N LEU A 101 -8.59 -2.15 18.14
CA LEU A 101 -9.40 -2.22 19.36
C LEU A 101 -9.93 -0.85 19.81
N ASP A 102 -9.40 0.23 19.23
CA ASP A 102 -9.69 1.64 19.58
C ASP A 102 -10.82 2.26 18.73
N GLY A 103 -11.44 1.45 17.86
CA GLY A 103 -12.51 1.86 16.93
C GLY A 103 -12.04 2.56 15.65
N TYR A 104 -10.74 2.85 15.52
CA TYR A 104 -10.16 3.42 14.30
C TYR A 104 -9.86 2.30 13.31
N VAL A 105 -10.88 1.81 12.64
CA VAL A 105 -10.82 0.59 11.80
C VAL A 105 -10.37 0.84 10.35
N LEU A 106 -10.19 2.10 9.94
CA LEU A 106 -9.71 2.48 8.62
C LEU A 106 -8.32 3.12 8.72
N ALA A 107 -7.36 2.67 7.93
CA ALA A 107 -6.02 3.25 7.80
C ALA A 107 -5.90 4.02 6.47
N GLY A 108 -5.35 5.24 6.52
CA GLY A 108 -5.12 6.09 5.34
C GLY A 108 -5.28 7.58 5.64
N GLY A 109 -5.14 8.41 4.61
CA GLY A 109 -5.23 9.88 4.70
C GLY A 109 -4.23 10.53 5.65
N ALA A 110 -4.36 11.84 5.86
CA ALA A 110 -3.43 12.62 6.69
C ALA A 110 -3.47 12.23 8.19
N GLY A 111 -4.65 11.88 8.72
CA GLY A 111 -4.82 11.43 10.11
C GLY A 111 -4.28 10.02 10.40
N GLY A 112 -3.88 9.27 9.37
CA GLY A 112 -3.34 7.91 9.48
C GLY A 112 -4.38 6.84 9.79
N ALA A 113 -5.39 7.13 10.62
CA ALA A 113 -6.51 6.25 10.87
C ALA A 113 -7.82 6.99 11.20
N TYR A 114 -8.95 6.39 10.84
CA TYR A 114 -10.29 6.95 11.04
C TYR A 114 -11.29 5.91 11.56
N ARG A 115 -12.34 6.39 12.22
CA ARG A 115 -13.49 5.58 12.63
C ARG A 115 -14.57 5.62 11.55
N MET A 116 -15.37 4.56 11.46
CA MET A 116 -16.57 4.57 10.61
C MET A 116 -17.55 5.70 10.95
N ALA A 117 -17.51 6.23 12.18
CA ALA A 117 -18.37 7.36 12.56
C ALA A 117 -18.02 8.67 11.85
N ASP A 118 -16.73 8.84 11.48
CA ASP A 118 -16.16 10.12 11.05
C ASP A 118 -16.08 10.27 9.52
N VAL A 119 -16.26 9.18 8.76
CA VAL A 119 -16.04 9.15 7.31
C VAL A 119 -17.15 8.40 6.57
N ASP A 120 -17.41 8.82 5.34
CA ASP A 120 -18.18 8.07 4.34
C ASP A 120 -17.22 7.23 3.49
N LEU A 121 -17.55 5.95 3.27
CA LEU A 121 -16.78 5.03 2.43
C LEU A 121 -17.30 5.01 1.00
N HIS A 122 -16.36 5.02 0.07
CA HIS A 122 -16.60 5.00 -1.37
C HIS A 122 -15.78 3.90 -2.03
N VAL A 123 -16.28 3.39 -3.16
CA VAL A 123 -15.55 2.53 -4.07
C VAL A 123 -15.39 3.25 -5.40
N LEU A 124 -14.18 3.18 -5.98
CA LEU A 124 -13.94 3.67 -7.34
C LEU A 124 -14.23 2.54 -8.33
N HIS A 125 -15.25 2.72 -9.17
CA HIS A 125 -15.63 1.76 -10.21
C HIS A 125 -15.82 2.52 -11.53
N GLU A 126 -15.11 2.09 -12.58
CA GLU A 126 -15.16 2.72 -13.91
C GLU A 126 -14.89 4.24 -13.92
N GLY A 127 -14.07 4.72 -12.97
CA GLY A 127 -13.73 6.14 -12.84
C GLY A 127 -14.74 6.96 -12.02
N GLU A 128 -15.82 6.35 -11.55
CA GLU A 128 -16.82 6.99 -10.70
C GLU A 128 -16.77 6.49 -9.25
N LEU A 129 -17.09 7.39 -8.31
CA LEU A 129 -17.10 7.10 -6.89
C LEU A 129 -18.50 6.73 -6.42
N TYR A 130 -18.65 5.51 -5.93
CA TYR A 130 -19.89 4.98 -5.38
C TYR A 130 -19.80 4.92 -3.87
N ARG A 131 -20.67 5.65 -3.15
CA ARG A 131 -20.73 5.55 -1.69
C ARG A 131 -21.31 4.20 -1.28
N VAL A 132 -20.53 3.42 -0.55
CA VAL A 132 -20.89 2.06 -0.10
C VAL A 132 -21.23 2.00 1.38
N ALA A 133 -20.78 2.97 2.18
CA ALA A 133 -21.23 3.12 3.56
C ALA A 133 -21.24 4.59 3.96
N GLN A 134 -22.31 4.99 4.65
CA GLN A 134 -22.39 6.30 5.30
C GLN A 134 -21.87 6.19 6.72
N GLY A 135 -21.02 7.13 7.12
CA GLY A 135 -20.53 7.20 8.49
C GLY A 135 -21.57 7.74 9.45
N GLY A 136 -21.37 7.49 10.76
CA GLY A 136 -22.04 8.21 11.84
C GLY A 136 -22.54 7.41 13.01
N LYS A 137 -23.33 8.10 13.83
CA LYS A 137 -24.20 7.42 14.78
C LYS A 137 -25.24 6.69 13.94
N GLY A 138 -25.05 5.37 13.76
CA GLY A 138 -26.12 4.49 13.33
C GLY A 138 -27.36 4.82 14.15
N LYS A 139 -28.52 4.89 13.49
CA LYS A 139 -29.78 4.75 14.22
C LYS A 139 -29.81 3.38 14.87
#